data_AF-A0A9N7W1Y5-F1
#
_entry.id   AF-A0A9N7W1Y5-F1
#
_cell.length_a   1.000
_cell.length_b   1.000
_cell.length_c   1.000
_cell.angle_alpha   90.00
_cell.angle_beta   90.00
_cell.angle_gamma   90.00
#
_symmetry.space_group_name_H-M   'P 1'
#
loop_
_entity.id
_entity.type
_entity.pdbx_description
1 polymer ?
#
loop_
_entity_poly.entity_id
_entity_poly.type
_entity_poly.pdbx_seq_one_letter_code
_entity_poly.pdbx_strand_id
1 'polypeptide(L)'
;MESEVFTPLLEQFMLTPLVCWVKTVGQPSMTDATKLSEYVELVDGIYLNEIMLEINPKATVQRTNKKVNNDPTLRIQNLSILIRQIKAYYQEILQQLVMMPLPNVLVLGRNPLSEQGLEEMKKLLLLLLGCAVQCEKKEEYIERIQILDFHSKAAIASHIQEVTHNQENVVDLQWLESGEMPPEDLDSLSRNLAFHLKHLVDERDTQLETIVELTQERDCVQLSPLAPCPTQSPGDSPSMRRTESRQHLSVELADAKAKIRRLRQEL
;
A
#
# COMPACT_ATOMS: atom_id res chain seq x y z
N MET A 1 -19.41 17.39 6.30
CA MET A 1 -20.33 16.24 6.42
C MET A 1 -19.60 14.90 6.22
N GLU A 2 -18.32 14.88 5.80
CA GLU A 2 -17.52 13.63 5.66
C GLU A 2 -16.87 13.16 6.98
N SER A 3 -16.69 14.05 7.97
CA SER A 3 -15.99 13.73 9.22
C SER A 3 -16.79 12.86 10.20
N GLU A 4 -18.12 12.81 10.13
CA GLU A 4 -18.95 12.02 11.06
C GLU A 4 -19.16 10.57 10.60
N VAL A 5 -19.02 10.31 9.29
CA VAL A 5 -19.21 8.97 8.68
C VAL A 5 -17.94 8.11 8.80
N PHE A 6 -16.78 8.73 8.98
CA PHE A 6 -15.50 8.01 9.02
C PHE A 6 -15.17 7.39 10.39
N THR A 7 -15.64 8.01 11.48
CA THR A 7 -15.40 7.50 12.84
C THR A 7 -15.96 6.08 13.05
N PRO A 8 -17.18 5.73 12.59
CA PRO A 8 -17.70 4.37 12.68
C PRO A 8 -16.87 3.31 11.93
N LEU A 9 -16.38 3.63 10.73
CA LEU A 9 -15.56 2.70 9.92
C LEU A 9 -14.23 2.40 10.60
N LEU A 10 -13.57 3.44 11.12
CA LEU A 10 -12.34 3.27 11.89
C LEU A 10 -12.58 2.47 13.17
N GLU A 11 -13.65 2.78 13.91
CA GLU A 11 -14.00 2.06 15.13
C GLU A 11 -14.26 0.57 14.85
N GLN A 12 -15.00 0.25 13.79
CA GLN A 12 -15.22 -1.12 13.34
C GLN A 12 -13.90 -1.80 12.93
N PHE A 13 -13.06 -1.10 12.17
CA PHE A 13 -11.75 -1.63 11.77
C PHE A 13 -10.88 -1.96 12.99
N MET A 14 -10.88 -1.11 14.01
CA MET A 14 -10.10 -1.31 15.24
C MET A 14 -10.63 -2.44 16.14
N LEU A 15 -11.78 -3.03 15.81
CA LEU A 15 -12.34 -4.23 16.43
C LEU A 15 -12.12 -5.49 15.57
N THR A 16 -11.47 -5.36 14.41
CA THR A 16 -11.20 -6.53 13.57
C THR A 16 -10.21 -7.48 14.23
N PRO A 17 -10.32 -8.80 13.97
CA PRO A 17 -9.46 -9.80 14.57
C PRO A 17 -7.96 -9.55 14.35
N LEU A 18 -7.57 -9.05 13.18
CA LEU A 18 -6.17 -8.71 12.87
C LEU A 18 -5.64 -7.57 13.75
N VAL A 19 -6.45 -6.54 14.00
CA VAL A 19 -6.07 -5.46 14.93
C VAL A 19 -6.03 -5.97 16.36
N CYS A 20 -7.01 -6.77 16.78
CA CYS A 20 -7.00 -7.38 18.11
C CYS A 20 -5.74 -8.22 18.32
N TRP A 21 -5.37 -9.05 17.34
CA TRP A 21 -4.14 -9.85 17.36
C TRP A 21 -2.89 -8.99 17.44
N VAL A 22 -2.70 -8.01 16.55
CA VAL A 22 -1.44 -7.24 16.52
C VAL A 22 -1.21 -6.45 17.82
N LYS A 23 -2.29 -6.07 18.51
CA LYS A 23 -2.22 -5.42 19.83
C LYS A 23 -1.79 -6.36 20.96
N THR A 24 -1.88 -7.69 20.79
CA THR A 24 -1.37 -8.67 21.78
C THR A 24 0.15 -8.89 21.70
N VAL A 25 0.77 -8.48 20.59
CA VAL A 25 2.20 -8.75 20.34
C VAL A 25 3.09 -7.83 21.17
N GLY A 26 2.77 -6.54 21.23
CA GLY A 26 3.50 -5.52 21.98
C GLY A 26 2.99 -5.29 23.40
N GLN A 27 3.64 -4.36 24.10
CA GLN A 27 3.22 -3.97 25.44
C GLN A 27 1.92 -3.15 25.40
N PRO A 28 0.99 -3.36 26.34
CA PRO A 28 -0.24 -2.59 26.44
C PRO A 28 0.09 -1.18 26.98
N SER A 29 0.59 -0.30 26.12
CA SER A 29 0.73 1.14 26.44
C SER A 29 -0.61 1.88 26.42
N MET A 30 -1.73 1.17 26.17
CA MET A 30 -2.99 1.74 25.71
C MET A 30 -4.16 1.43 26.63
N THR A 31 -4.05 1.79 27.90
CA THR A 31 -5.21 1.73 28.80
C THR A 31 -6.15 2.93 28.69
N ASP A 32 -5.75 4.05 28.04
CA ASP A 32 -6.59 5.27 27.89
C ASP A 32 -6.52 5.94 26.50
N ALA A 33 -6.05 5.24 25.47
CA ALA A 33 -5.88 5.82 24.14
C ALA A 33 -7.18 5.76 23.30
N THR A 34 -7.45 6.83 22.55
CA THR A 34 -8.54 6.84 21.57
C THR A 34 -8.26 5.83 20.44
N LYS A 35 -9.31 5.29 19.81
CA LYS A 35 -9.16 4.42 18.62
C LYS A 35 -8.35 5.06 17.51
N LEU A 36 -8.46 6.38 17.36
CA LEU A 36 -7.68 7.15 16.40
C LEU A 36 -6.19 7.15 16.72
N SER A 37 -5.81 7.40 17.98
CA SER A 37 -4.39 7.35 18.38
C SER A 37 -3.80 5.95 18.23
N GLU A 38 -4.55 4.91 18.60
CA GLU A 38 -4.12 3.52 18.40
C GLU A 38 -3.89 3.21 16.92
N TYR A 39 -4.78 3.66 16.03
CA TYR A 39 -4.61 3.46 14.60
C TYR A 39 -3.43 4.25 14.02
N VAL A 40 -3.19 5.47 14.53
CA VAL A 40 -2.05 6.30 14.10
C VAL A 40 -0.72 5.61 14.39
N GLU A 41 -0.60 4.88 15.49
CA GLU A 41 0.60 4.10 15.82
C GLU A 41 0.79 2.86 14.95
N LEU A 42 -0.30 2.25 14.48
CA LEU A 42 -0.19 1.19 13.48
C LEU A 42 0.33 1.76 12.15
N VAL A 43 -0.27 2.88 11.71
CA VAL A 43 -0.06 3.41 10.37
C VAL A 43 1.23 4.20 10.22
N ASP A 44 1.84 4.71 11.30
CA ASP A 44 3.16 5.35 11.26
C ASP A 44 4.31 4.36 10.94
N GLY A 45 4.03 3.06 11.04
CA GLY A 45 4.91 1.95 10.72
C GLY A 45 6.01 1.69 11.74
N ILE A 46 6.13 2.43 12.84
CA ILE A 46 7.19 2.21 13.83
C ILE A 46 6.97 0.87 14.54
N TYR A 47 5.78 0.72 15.13
CA TYR A 47 5.40 -0.46 15.91
C TYR A 47 5.44 -1.75 15.06
N LEU A 48 4.89 -1.70 13.85
CA LEU A 48 4.85 -2.86 12.96
C LEU A 48 6.25 -3.29 12.46
N ASN A 49 7.17 -2.33 12.26
CA ASN A 49 8.57 -2.66 11.97
C ASN A 49 9.28 -3.30 13.18
N GLU A 50 8.93 -2.91 14.40
CA GLU A 50 9.49 -3.54 15.62
C GLU A 50 9.03 -4.99 15.73
N ILE A 51 7.75 -5.27 15.48
CA ILE A 51 7.23 -6.65 15.38
C ILE A 51 7.99 -7.44 14.31
N MET A 52 8.15 -6.87 13.11
CA MET A 52 8.85 -7.56 12.02
C MET A 52 10.32 -7.87 12.36
N LEU A 53 10.97 -7.00 13.13
CA LEU A 53 12.32 -7.24 13.63
C LEU A 53 12.37 -8.37 14.67
N GLU A 54 11.35 -8.49 15.53
CA GLU A 54 11.23 -9.62 16.46
C GLU A 54 10.99 -10.95 15.73
N ILE A 55 10.19 -10.92 14.66
CA ILE A 55 9.92 -12.07 13.79
C ILE A 55 11.19 -12.52 13.05
N ASN A 56 11.96 -11.58 12.50
CA ASN A 56 13.18 -11.86 11.76
C ASN A 56 14.38 -11.02 12.26
N PRO A 57 15.00 -11.40 13.39
CA PRO A 57 16.11 -10.64 13.98
C PRO A 57 17.40 -10.70 13.15
N LYS A 58 17.48 -11.65 12.20
CA LYS A 58 18.63 -11.82 11.29
C LYS A 58 18.56 -10.90 10.07
N ALA A 59 17.42 -10.23 9.83
CA ALA A 59 17.26 -9.31 8.70
C ALA A 59 18.21 -8.11 8.80
N THR A 60 18.64 -7.60 7.64
CA THR A 60 19.35 -6.31 7.57
C THR A 60 18.43 -5.21 8.11
N VAL A 61 18.80 -4.66 9.27
CA VAL A 61 18.02 -3.62 9.95
C VAL A 61 18.13 -2.32 9.18
N GLN A 62 17.03 -1.89 8.56
CA GLN A 62 16.89 -0.52 8.09
C GLN A 62 16.27 0.34 9.18
N ARG A 63 16.87 1.52 9.40
CA ARG A 63 16.47 2.41 10.48
C ARG A 63 15.14 3.07 10.14
N THR A 64 14.15 2.89 11.00
CA THR A 64 12.86 3.59 10.90
C THR A 64 12.96 5.01 11.46
N ASN A 65 12.12 5.89 10.93
CA ASN A 65 11.92 7.23 11.47
C ASN A 65 11.12 7.13 12.77
N LYS A 66 11.74 7.45 13.91
CA LYS A 66 11.10 7.35 15.24
C LYS A 66 10.20 8.55 15.60
N LYS A 67 10.26 9.63 14.84
CA LYS A 67 9.46 10.85 15.04
C LYS A 67 8.70 11.19 13.77
N VAL A 68 7.69 10.37 13.45
CA VAL A 68 6.90 10.53 12.23
C VAL A 68 6.02 11.78 12.30
N ASN A 69 5.48 12.11 13.48
CA ASN A 69 4.63 13.31 13.69
C ASN A 69 3.50 13.45 12.65
N ASN A 70 2.89 12.32 12.27
CA ASN A 70 1.86 12.23 11.23
C ASN A 70 2.31 12.71 9.83
N ASP A 71 3.61 12.85 9.56
CA ASP A 71 4.16 13.22 8.26
C ASP A 71 3.97 12.09 7.23
N PRO A 72 3.26 12.34 6.11
CA PRO A 72 3.02 11.33 5.09
C PRO A 72 4.29 10.73 4.48
N THR A 73 5.35 11.52 4.32
CA THR A 73 6.60 11.07 3.69
C THR A 73 7.34 10.10 4.60
N LEU A 74 7.49 10.45 5.88
CA LEU A 74 8.14 9.59 6.87
C LEU A 74 7.33 8.30 7.10
N ARG A 75 6.00 8.41 7.09
CA ARG A 75 5.11 7.25 7.13
C ARG A 75 5.35 6.32 5.93
N ILE A 76 5.33 6.86 4.71
CA ILE A 76 5.57 6.09 3.48
C ILE A 76 6.92 5.39 3.57
N GLN A 77 7.97 6.07 4.02
CA GLN A 77 9.29 5.47 4.21
C GLN A 77 9.26 4.29 5.18
N ASN A 78 8.69 4.47 6.38
CA ASN A 78 8.59 3.40 7.38
C ASN A 78 7.80 2.18 6.85
N LEU A 79 6.65 2.41 6.23
CA LEU A 79 5.83 1.34 5.65
C LEU A 79 6.52 0.66 4.46
N SER A 80 7.29 1.39 3.66
CA SER A 80 8.07 0.83 2.55
C SER A 80 9.17 -0.08 3.05
N ILE A 81 9.81 0.26 4.17
CA ILE A 81 10.79 -0.61 4.85
C ILE A 81 10.10 -1.92 5.26
N LEU A 82 8.95 -1.81 5.93
CA LEU A 82 8.19 -2.96 6.43
C LEU A 82 7.76 -3.90 5.31
N ILE A 83 7.14 -3.38 4.24
CA ILE A 83 6.68 -4.21 3.13
C ILE A 83 7.86 -4.93 2.46
N ARG A 84 9.00 -4.26 2.30
CA ARG A 84 10.18 -4.91 1.75
C ARG A 84 10.69 -6.03 2.66
N GLN A 85 10.67 -5.83 3.98
CA GLN A 85 11.05 -6.87 4.94
C GLN A 85 10.08 -8.06 4.93
N ILE A 86 8.77 -7.81 4.91
CA ILE A 86 7.74 -8.85 4.80
C ILE A 86 7.94 -9.64 3.50
N LYS A 87 8.05 -8.95 2.35
CA LYS A 87 8.27 -9.60 1.05
C LYS A 87 9.53 -10.46 1.04
N ALA A 88 10.65 -9.90 1.52
CA ALA A 88 11.91 -10.64 1.61
C ALA A 88 11.79 -11.85 2.55
N TYR A 89 11.05 -11.73 3.65
CA TYR A 89 10.83 -12.85 4.56
C TYR A 89 10.08 -14.01 3.90
N TYR A 90 8.95 -13.72 3.26
CA TYR A 90 8.20 -14.73 2.49
C TYR A 90 9.10 -15.39 1.43
N GLN A 91 9.79 -14.58 0.63
CA GLN A 91 10.53 -15.10 -0.51
C GLN A 91 11.83 -15.82 -0.13
N GLU A 92 12.63 -15.23 0.76
CA GLU A 92 13.99 -15.70 1.06
C GLU A 92 14.01 -16.70 2.22
N ILE A 93 13.14 -16.53 3.21
CA ILE A 93 13.13 -17.39 4.41
C ILE A 93 12.08 -18.50 4.27
N LEU A 94 10.85 -18.15 3.90
CA LEU A 94 9.77 -19.13 3.78
C LEU A 94 9.76 -19.85 2.43
N GLN A 95 10.52 -19.38 1.43
CA GLN A 95 10.48 -19.88 0.05
C GLN A 95 9.07 -19.84 -0.53
N GLN A 96 8.33 -18.76 -0.24
CA GLN A 96 6.96 -18.52 -0.66
C GLN A 96 6.86 -17.22 -1.47
N LEU A 97 6.07 -17.24 -2.54
CA LEU A 97 5.75 -16.08 -3.34
C LEU A 97 4.39 -15.49 -2.93
N VAL A 98 4.38 -14.23 -2.52
CA VAL A 98 3.13 -13.49 -2.27
C VAL A 98 2.50 -13.10 -3.61
N MET A 99 1.37 -13.72 -3.92
CA MET A 99 0.60 -13.53 -5.16
C MET A 99 -0.45 -12.42 -5.03
N MET A 100 -1.01 -12.24 -3.84
CA MET A 100 -1.94 -11.14 -3.59
C MET A 100 -1.23 -9.78 -3.75
N PRO A 101 -1.96 -8.71 -4.14
CA PRO A 101 -1.38 -7.38 -4.21
C PRO A 101 -0.80 -6.93 -2.87
N LEU A 102 0.46 -6.47 -2.89
CA LEU A 102 1.11 -5.93 -1.71
C LEU A 102 0.42 -4.63 -1.24
N PRO A 103 0.48 -4.31 0.07
CA PRO A 103 -0.17 -3.11 0.59
C PRO A 103 0.34 -1.82 -0.09
N ASN A 104 -0.57 -0.94 -0.50
CA ASN A 104 -0.21 0.30 -1.16
C ASN A 104 0.23 1.37 -0.14
N VAL A 105 1.55 1.52 0.01
CA VAL A 105 2.15 2.51 0.94
C VAL A 105 1.78 3.95 0.63
N LEU A 106 1.43 4.30 -0.60
CA LEU A 106 1.03 5.67 -0.94
C LEU A 106 -0.36 5.98 -0.40
N VAL A 107 -1.27 5.00 -0.44
CA VAL A 107 -2.61 5.12 0.14
C VAL A 107 -2.50 5.24 1.66
N LEU A 108 -1.80 4.30 2.31
CA LEU A 108 -1.53 4.36 3.76
C LEU A 108 -0.78 5.64 4.16
N GLY A 109 0.12 6.08 3.30
CA GLY A 109 0.92 7.28 3.44
C GLY A 109 0.09 8.55 3.46
N ARG A 110 -0.74 8.76 2.45
CA ARG A 110 -1.43 10.03 2.20
C ARG A 110 -2.84 10.06 2.78
N ASN A 111 -3.56 8.95 2.69
CA ASN A 111 -4.97 8.84 3.06
C ASN A 111 -5.22 7.62 3.97
N PRO A 112 -4.52 7.50 5.12
CA PRO A 112 -4.64 6.33 6.02
C PRO A 112 -6.05 6.18 6.60
N LEU A 113 -6.78 7.29 6.73
CA LEU A 113 -8.14 7.38 7.25
C LEU A 113 -9.15 7.41 6.10
N SER A 114 -8.98 6.54 5.11
CA SER A 114 -9.96 6.30 4.04
C SER A 114 -10.34 4.83 4.05
N GLU A 115 -11.49 4.47 3.47
CA GLU A 115 -11.89 3.05 3.33
C GLU A 115 -10.79 2.23 2.65
N GLN A 116 -10.21 2.77 1.58
CA GLN A 116 -9.07 2.16 0.90
C GLN A 116 -7.85 2.04 1.84
N GLY A 117 -7.55 3.06 2.64
CA GLY A 117 -6.47 3.01 3.62
C GLY A 117 -6.64 1.91 4.67
N LEU A 118 -7.86 1.70 5.16
CA LEU A 118 -8.16 0.62 6.09
C LEU A 118 -8.00 -0.77 5.44
N GLU A 119 -8.40 -0.93 4.18
CA GLU A 119 -8.21 -2.18 3.45
C GLU A 119 -6.72 -2.45 3.16
N GLU A 120 -5.93 -1.43 2.82
CA GLU A 120 -4.48 -1.59 2.68
C GLU A 120 -3.81 -1.93 4.02
N MET A 121 -4.29 -1.40 5.14
CA MET A 121 -3.80 -1.75 6.47
C MET A 121 -4.15 -3.20 6.82
N LYS A 122 -5.37 -3.65 6.47
CA LYS A 122 -5.79 -5.05 6.64
C LYS A 122 -4.85 -6.01 5.91
N LYS A 123 -4.52 -5.74 4.64
CA LYS A 123 -3.55 -6.53 3.86
C LYS A 123 -2.17 -6.56 4.54
N LEU A 124 -1.72 -5.42 5.06
CA LEU A 124 -0.44 -5.33 5.76
C LEU A 124 -0.41 -6.20 7.03
N LEU A 125 -1.44 -6.11 7.86
CA LEU A 125 -1.57 -6.92 9.08
C LEU A 125 -1.73 -8.40 8.77
N LEU A 126 -2.44 -8.75 7.70
CA LEU A 126 -2.63 -10.12 7.23
C LEU A 126 -1.30 -10.77 6.82
N LEU A 127 -0.48 -10.08 6.03
CA LEU A 127 0.85 -10.59 5.66
C LEU A 127 1.80 -10.65 6.87
N LEU A 128 1.74 -9.67 7.78
CA LEU A 128 2.55 -9.70 9.00
C LEU A 128 2.17 -10.88 9.91
N LEU A 129 0.88 -11.21 10.02
CA LEU A 129 0.39 -12.42 10.70
C LEU A 129 0.99 -13.67 10.07
N GLY A 130 0.97 -13.77 8.74
CA GLY A 130 1.54 -14.90 8.04
C GLY A 130 3.04 -15.07 8.24
N CYS A 131 3.80 -13.96 8.38
CA CYS A 131 5.19 -14.04 8.83
C CYS A 131 5.29 -14.55 10.28
N ALA A 132 4.48 -14.01 11.19
CA ALA A 132 4.54 -14.33 12.62
C ALA A 132 4.24 -15.81 12.93
N VAL A 133 3.26 -16.41 12.26
CA VAL A 133 2.85 -17.80 12.50
C VAL A 133 3.73 -18.83 11.79
N GLN A 134 4.65 -18.38 10.93
CA GLN A 134 5.60 -19.22 10.21
C GLN A 134 7.05 -18.99 10.64
N CYS A 135 7.30 -18.18 11.67
CA CYS A 135 8.65 -17.85 12.13
C CYS A 135 9.23 -18.86 13.13
N GLU A 136 10.51 -18.68 13.48
CA GLU A 136 11.22 -19.53 14.45
C GLU A 136 10.57 -19.50 15.85
N LYS A 137 9.85 -18.41 16.19
CA LYS A 137 9.14 -18.22 17.46
C LYS A 137 7.61 -18.33 17.32
N LYS A 138 7.12 -19.02 16.30
CA LYS A 138 5.68 -19.10 15.98
C LYS A 138 4.84 -19.50 17.19
N GLU A 139 5.33 -20.38 18.06
CA GLU A 139 4.63 -20.84 19.26
C GLU A 139 4.22 -19.67 20.17
N GLU A 140 5.10 -18.67 20.35
CA GLU A 140 4.82 -17.48 21.15
C GLU A 140 3.70 -16.61 20.54
N TYR A 141 3.58 -16.60 19.20
CA TYR A 141 2.52 -15.88 18.50
C TYR A 141 1.21 -16.67 18.50
N ILE A 142 1.27 -18.01 18.42
CA ILE A 142 0.11 -18.88 18.56
C ILE A 142 -0.50 -18.77 19.97
N GLU A 143 0.33 -18.74 21.02
CA GLU A 143 -0.14 -18.53 22.40
C GLU A 143 -0.87 -17.19 22.56
N ARG A 144 -0.37 -16.12 21.93
CA ARG A 144 -1.05 -14.81 21.88
C ARG A 144 -2.37 -14.85 21.13
N ILE A 145 -2.49 -15.65 20.08
CA ILE A 145 -3.80 -15.86 19.42
C ILE A 145 -4.75 -16.61 20.37
N GLN A 146 -4.25 -17.53 21.19
CA GLN A 146 -5.07 -18.30 22.13
C GLN A 146 -5.63 -17.47 23.31
N ILE A 147 -5.18 -16.25 23.55
CA ILE A 147 -5.79 -15.37 24.55
C ILE A 147 -6.96 -14.52 23.99
N LEU A 148 -7.14 -14.49 22.67
CA LEU A 148 -8.27 -13.78 22.04
C LEU A 148 -9.62 -14.44 22.35
N ASP A 149 -10.72 -13.73 22.13
CA ASP A 149 -12.06 -14.32 22.23
C ASP A 149 -12.31 -15.37 21.14
N PHE A 150 -13.32 -16.21 21.34
CA PHE A 150 -13.62 -17.33 20.45
C PHE A 150 -13.83 -16.92 18.98
N HIS A 151 -14.52 -15.80 18.73
CA HIS A 151 -14.80 -15.35 17.37
C HIS A 151 -13.53 -14.82 16.71
N SER A 152 -12.73 -14.04 17.43
CA SER A 152 -11.44 -13.55 16.93
C SER A 152 -10.48 -14.71 16.62
N LYS A 153 -10.42 -15.76 17.44
CA LYS A 153 -9.60 -16.96 17.17
C LYS A 153 -9.99 -17.64 15.86
N ALA A 154 -11.29 -17.87 15.65
CA ALA A 154 -11.79 -18.54 14.44
C ALA A 154 -11.50 -17.71 13.18
N ALA A 155 -11.68 -16.39 13.26
CA ALA A 155 -11.36 -15.48 12.17
C ALA A 155 -9.84 -15.42 11.88
N ILE A 156 -9.00 -15.35 12.92
CA ILE A 156 -7.54 -15.43 12.76
C ILE A 156 -7.12 -16.77 12.14
N ALA A 157 -7.72 -17.89 12.54
CA ALA A 157 -7.43 -19.19 11.91
C ALA A 157 -7.75 -19.17 10.40
N SER A 158 -8.84 -18.50 10.00
CA SER A 158 -9.19 -18.30 8.59
C SER A 158 -8.16 -17.44 7.87
N HIS A 159 -7.71 -16.34 8.50
CA HIS A 159 -6.64 -15.49 7.96
C HIS A 159 -5.29 -16.22 7.85
N ILE A 160 -4.96 -17.10 8.79
CA ILE A 160 -3.76 -17.95 8.69
C ILE A 160 -3.87 -18.83 7.45
N GLN A 161 -4.99 -19.54 7.27
CA GLN A 161 -5.22 -20.35 6.07
C GLN A 161 -5.09 -19.52 4.79
N GLU A 162 -5.64 -18.31 4.79
CA GLU A 162 -5.60 -17.36 3.68
C GLU A 162 -4.17 -16.98 3.25
N VAL A 163 -3.19 -16.95 4.15
CA VAL A 163 -1.78 -16.59 3.83
C VAL A 163 -0.78 -17.73 3.95
N THR A 164 -1.26 -18.97 4.13
CA THR A 164 -0.39 -20.16 4.23
C THR A 164 -0.80 -21.32 3.34
N HIS A 165 -2.09 -21.43 3.01
CA HIS A 165 -2.64 -22.56 2.23
C HIS A 165 -3.41 -22.11 0.98
N ASN A 166 -3.83 -20.83 0.90
CA ASN A 166 -4.50 -20.31 -0.30
C ASN A 166 -3.50 -19.86 -1.37
N GLN A 167 -3.40 -20.64 -2.45
CA GLN A 167 -2.50 -20.39 -3.58
C GLN A 167 -2.83 -19.12 -4.38
N GLU A 168 -4.04 -18.58 -4.27
CA GLU A 168 -4.38 -17.28 -4.86
C GLU A 168 -3.61 -16.14 -4.17
N ASN A 169 -3.24 -16.33 -2.89
CA ASN A 169 -2.56 -15.31 -2.10
C ASN A 169 -1.07 -15.61 -1.89
N VAL A 170 -0.69 -16.87 -1.68
CA VAL A 170 0.70 -17.28 -1.41
C VAL A 170 0.97 -18.64 -2.06
N VAL A 171 2.05 -18.73 -2.84
CA VAL A 171 2.49 -19.97 -3.50
C VAL A 171 3.81 -20.44 -2.91
N ASP A 172 3.87 -21.69 -2.46
CA ASP A 172 5.11 -22.33 -2.01
C ASP A 172 5.98 -22.68 -3.23
N LEU A 173 7.19 -22.12 -3.29
CA LEU A 173 8.13 -22.33 -4.41
C LEU A 173 8.73 -23.73 -4.39
N GLN A 174 8.79 -24.39 -3.23
CA GLN A 174 9.34 -25.75 -3.13
C GLN A 174 8.50 -26.76 -3.91
N TRP A 175 7.22 -26.47 -4.15
CA TRP A 175 6.33 -27.31 -4.93
C TRP A 175 6.71 -27.32 -6.42
N LEU A 176 7.22 -26.18 -6.92
CA LEU A 176 7.71 -26.07 -8.29
C LEU A 176 9.05 -26.77 -8.49
N GLU A 177 9.89 -26.81 -7.46
CA GLU A 177 11.22 -27.40 -7.52
C GLU A 177 11.22 -28.92 -7.31
N SER A 178 10.29 -29.43 -6.51
CA SER A 178 10.32 -30.84 -6.08
C SER A 178 9.68 -31.81 -7.07
N GLY A 179 8.84 -31.35 -8.00
CA GLY A 179 8.21 -32.20 -9.04
C GLY A 179 7.22 -33.26 -8.53
N GLU A 180 7.09 -33.43 -7.21
CA GLU A 180 6.16 -34.35 -6.55
C GLU A 180 4.87 -33.62 -6.17
N MET A 181 4.06 -33.29 -7.16
CA MET A 181 2.71 -32.76 -6.95
C MET A 181 1.68 -33.80 -7.41
N PRO A 182 0.57 -34.00 -6.67
CA PRO A 182 -0.55 -34.80 -7.15
C PRO A 182 -1.00 -34.23 -8.50
N PRO A 183 -1.24 -35.08 -9.51
CA PRO A 183 -1.62 -34.61 -10.84
C PRO A 183 -2.91 -33.77 -10.84
N GLU A 184 -3.81 -34.01 -9.88
CA GLU A 184 -5.05 -33.25 -9.69
C GLU A 184 -4.80 -31.79 -9.27
N ASP A 185 -3.73 -31.54 -8.50
CA ASP A 185 -3.33 -30.20 -8.04
C ASP A 185 -2.48 -29.47 -9.08
N LEU A 186 -1.83 -30.19 -9.99
CA LEU A 186 -1.05 -29.60 -11.07
C LEU A 186 -1.95 -28.87 -12.09
N ASP A 187 -3.12 -29.42 -12.39
CA ASP A 187 -4.09 -28.82 -13.30
C ASP A 187 -4.76 -27.56 -12.73
N SER A 188 -4.97 -27.50 -11.42
CA SER A 188 -5.49 -26.29 -10.75
C SER A 188 -4.39 -25.23 -10.64
N LEU A 189 -3.19 -25.61 -10.21
CA LEU A 189 -2.03 -24.73 -10.13
C LEU A 189 -1.68 -24.12 -11.49
N SER A 190 -1.64 -24.93 -12.56
CA SER A 190 -1.32 -24.43 -13.90
C SER A 190 -2.36 -23.43 -14.42
N ARG A 191 -3.65 -23.65 -14.15
CA ARG A 191 -4.72 -22.67 -14.46
C ARG A 191 -4.56 -21.38 -13.66
N ASN A 192 -4.25 -21.49 -12.37
CA ASN A 192 -4.00 -20.32 -11.50
C ASN A 192 -2.77 -19.53 -11.97
N LEU A 193 -1.68 -20.22 -12.30
CA LEU A 193 -0.47 -19.59 -12.84
C LEU A 193 -0.72 -18.93 -14.20
N ALA A 194 -1.50 -19.57 -15.09
CA ALA A 194 -1.88 -18.97 -16.37
C ALA A 194 -2.74 -17.71 -16.18
N PHE A 195 -3.67 -17.72 -15.23
CA PHE A 195 -4.48 -16.56 -14.86
C PHE A 195 -3.59 -15.42 -14.33
N HIS A 196 -2.71 -15.71 -13.37
CA HIS A 196 -1.80 -14.71 -12.82
C HIS A 196 -0.80 -14.20 -13.85
N LEU A 197 -0.28 -15.04 -14.73
CA LEU A 197 0.62 -14.61 -15.81
C LEU A 197 -0.09 -13.66 -16.77
N LYS A 198 -1.34 -13.94 -17.12
CA LYS A 198 -2.15 -13.03 -17.93
C LYS A 198 -2.33 -11.68 -17.21
N HIS A 199 -2.73 -11.72 -15.94
CA HIS A 199 -2.88 -10.50 -15.13
C HIS A 199 -1.58 -9.69 -15.05
N LEU A 200 -0.43 -10.35 -14.82
CA LEU A 200 0.88 -9.70 -14.79
C LEU A 200 1.25 -9.04 -16.12
N VAL A 201 0.88 -9.64 -17.26
CA VAL A 201 1.07 -9.03 -18.57
C VAL A 201 0.20 -7.79 -18.73
N ASP A 202 -1.08 -7.87 -18.36
CA ASP A 202 -2.02 -6.75 -18.42
C ASP A 202 -1.58 -5.59 -17.49
N GLU A 203 -1.12 -5.90 -16.28
CA GLU A 203 -0.58 -4.92 -15.32
C GLU A 203 0.70 -4.26 -15.82
N ARG A 204 1.64 -5.05 -16.38
CA ARG A 204 2.88 -4.53 -16.95
C ARG A 204 2.59 -3.50 -18.03
N ASP A 205 1.67 -3.81 -18.94
CA ASP A 205 1.32 -2.93 -20.06
C ASP A 205 0.63 -1.66 -19.56
N THR A 206 -0.33 -1.80 -18.64
CA THR A 206 -1.02 -0.66 -17.99
C THR A 206 -0.04 0.24 -17.23
N GLN A 207 0.91 -0.33 -16.49
CA GLN A 207 1.92 0.43 -15.75
C GLN A 207 2.89 1.14 -16.68
N LEU A 208 3.27 0.51 -17.81
CA LEU A 208 4.12 1.15 -18.81
C LEU A 208 3.43 2.37 -19.42
N GLU A 209 2.14 2.27 -19.75
CA GLU A 209 1.33 3.41 -20.20
C GLU A 209 1.28 4.51 -19.14
N THR A 210 1.00 4.16 -17.88
CA THR A 210 0.99 5.11 -16.76
C THR A 210 2.35 5.82 -16.59
N ILE A 211 3.47 5.09 -16.74
CA ILE A 211 4.81 5.67 -16.66
C ILE A 211 5.03 6.68 -17.80
N VAL A 212 4.58 6.37 -19.02
CA VAL A 212 4.67 7.29 -20.16
C VAL A 212 3.86 8.55 -19.90
N GLU A 213 2.62 8.42 -19.42
CA GLU A 213 1.75 9.55 -19.08
C GLU A 213 2.38 10.45 -18.01
N LEU A 214 2.81 9.87 -16.88
CA LEU A 214 3.45 10.62 -15.79
C LEU A 214 4.76 11.30 -16.22
N THR A 215 5.51 10.66 -17.12
CA THR A 215 6.75 11.25 -17.67
C THR A 215 6.43 12.46 -18.55
N GLN A 216 5.42 12.36 -19.41
CA GLN A 216 4.96 13.47 -20.24
C GLN A 216 4.43 14.64 -19.40
N GLU A 217 3.61 14.36 -18.39
CA GLU A 217 3.11 15.39 -17.47
C GLU A 217 4.25 16.13 -16.77
N ARG A 218 5.24 15.38 -16.26
CA ARG A 218 6.41 15.94 -15.59
C ARG A 218 7.24 16.81 -16.54
N ASP A 219 7.45 16.38 -17.78
CA ASP A 219 8.21 17.15 -18.76
C ASP A 219 7.43 18.39 -19.24
N CYS A 220 6.09 18.30 -19.41
CA CYS A 220 5.24 19.46 -19.68
C CYS A 220 5.28 20.50 -18.57
N VAL A 221 5.28 20.08 -17.30
CA VAL A 221 5.40 20.98 -16.14
C VAL A 221 6.79 21.64 -16.10
N GLN A 222 7.86 20.90 -16.43
CA GLN A 222 9.24 21.43 -16.46
C GLN A 222 9.49 22.39 -17.63
N LEU A 223 8.84 22.17 -18.78
CA LEU A 223 8.97 23.00 -19.98
C LEU A 223 8.00 24.19 -20.02
N SER A 224 7.10 24.31 -19.05
CA SER A 224 6.18 25.44 -18.92
C SER A 224 6.94 26.70 -18.46
N PRO A 225 6.84 27.85 -19.15
CA PRO A 225 7.61 29.07 -18.87
C PRO A 225 7.24 29.80 -17.56
N LEU A 226 6.56 29.11 -16.63
CA LEU A 226 6.12 29.62 -15.33
C LEU A 226 6.93 29.06 -14.14
N ALA A 227 7.97 28.28 -14.35
CA ALA A 227 8.87 27.88 -13.26
C ALA A 227 9.63 29.11 -12.71
N PRO A 228 9.59 29.39 -11.39
CA PRO A 228 10.32 30.51 -10.81
C PRO A 228 11.81 30.19 -10.83
N CYS A 229 12.56 30.83 -11.72
CA CYS A 229 14.02 30.83 -11.67
C CYS A 229 14.50 31.37 -10.31
N PRO A 230 15.40 30.68 -9.59
CA PRO A 230 16.04 31.26 -8.43
C PRO A 230 17.05 32.31 -8.91
N THR A 231 16.71 33.57 -8.66
CA THR A 231 17.62 34.73 -8.50
C THR A 231 18.66 35.01 -9.58
N GLN A 232 18.47 36.12 -10.31
CA GLN A 232 19.50 37.13 -10.57
C GLN A 232 18.83 38.48 -10.95
N SER A 233 18.83 39.40 -9.97
CA SER A 233 18.87 40.88 -9.87
C SER A 233 18.42 41.82 -11.05
N PRO A 234 18.40 43.17 -10.89
CA PRO A 234 17.15 43.93 -10.85
C PRO A 234 16.97 44.89 -12.04
N GLY A 235 15.79 44.89 -12.64
CA GLY A 235 15.40 45.93 -13.60
C GLY A 235 14.52 45.39 -14.71
N ASP A 236 13.22 45.29 -14.47
CA ASP A 236 12.16 45.75 -15.38
C ASP A 236 10.80 45.20 -14.94
N SER A 237 9.82 46.11 -14.90
CA SER A 237 8.47 45.90 -14.38
C SER A 237 7.68 44.82 -15.15
N PRO A 238 7.12 43.77 -14.51
CA PRO A 238 6.54 42.61 -15.21
C PRO A 238 5.01 42.66 -15.39
N SER A 239 4.40 43.85 -15.48
CA SER A 239 2.92 43.99 -15.47
C SER A 239 2.26 43.75 -16.85
N MET A 240 2.94 44.05 -17.97
CA MET A 240 2.29 44.06 -19.29
C MET A 240 2.31 42.71 -20.02
N ARG A 241 3.40 41.92 -19.91
CA ARG A 241 3.55 40.65 -20.66
C ARG A 241 2.63 39.52 -20.19
N ARG A 242 2.19 39.54 -18.93
CA ARG A 242 1.36 38.48 -18.34
C ARG A 242 -0.11 38.58 -18.77
N THR A 243 -0.56 39.77 -19.13
CA THR A 243 -1.94 40.05 -19.55
C THR A 243 -2.14 39.71 -21.03
N GLU A 244 -1.15 40.00 -21.87
CA GLU A 244 -1.17 39.68 -23.30
C GLU A 244 -1.21 38.16 -23.54
N SER A 245 -0.39 37.36 -22.85
CA SER A 245 -0.38 35.91 -23.04
C SER A 245 -1.71 35.25 -22.67
N ARG A 246 -2.37 35.73 -21.61
CA ARG A 246 -3.68 35.23 -21.17
C ARG A 246 -4.80 35.63 -22.15
N GLN A 247 -4.69 36.80 -22.77
CA GLN A 247 -5.63 37.24 -23.81
C GLN A 247 -5.46 36.42 -25.09
N HIS A 248 -4.23 36.15 -25.53
CA HIS A 248 -3.95 35.27 -26.67
C HIS A 248 -4.50 33.86 -26.49
N LEU A 249 -4.26 33.23 -25.33
CA LEU A 249 -4.80 31.89 -25.01
C LEU A 249 -6.33 31.85 -24.96
N SER A 250 -6.97 32.92 -24.49
CA SER A 250 -8.43 33.02 -24.47
C SER A 250 -9.03 33.10 -25.88
N VAL A 251 -8.32 33.72 -26.83
CA VAL A 251 -8.75 33.82 -28.23
C VAL A 251 -8.61 32.46 -28.92
N GLU A 252 -7.47 31.77 -28.76
CA GLU A 252 -7.26 30.44 -29.33
C GLU A 252 -8.28 29.41 -28.83
N LEU A 253 -8.62 29.47 -27.54
CA LEU A 253 -9.62 28.59 -26.94
C LEU A 253 -11.03 28.88 -27.47
N ALA A 254 -11.35 30.15 -27.73
CA ALA A 254 -12.60 30.55 -28.36
C ALA A 254 -12.70 30.04 -29.81
N ASP A 255 -11.62 30.15 -30.58
CA ASP A 255 -11.55 29.65 -31.96
C ASP A 255 -11.66 28.13 -32.03
N ALA A 256 -10.99 27.40 -31.14
CA ALA A 256 -11.10 25.95 -31.04
C ALA A 256 -12.55 25.53 -30.70
N LYS A 257 -13.20 26.20 -29.74
CA LYS A 257 -14.62 25.97 -29.41
C LYS A 257 -15.55 26.27 -30.58
N ALA A 258 -15.29 27.33 -31.33
CA ALA A 258 -16.08 27.66 -32.52
C ALA A 258 -15.94 26.58 -33.60
N LYS A 259 -14.72 26.06 -33.82
CA LYS A 259 -14.45 24.98 -34.77
C LYS A 259 -15.20 23.69 -34.40
N ILE A 260 -15.18 23.32 -33.12
CA ILE A 260 -15.92 22.14 -32.61
C ILE A 260 -17.43 22.32 -32.81
N ARG A 261 -17.97 23.52 -32.59
CA ARG A 261 -19.39 23.80 -32.82
C ARG A 261 -19.79 23.66 -34.29
N ARG A 262 -18.97 24.13 -35.23
CA ARG A 262 -19.22 23.96 -36.68
C ARG A 262 -19.21 22.49 -37.09
N LEU A 263 -18.19 21.74 -36.66
CA LEU A 263 -18.10 20.31 -36.98
C LEU A 263 -19.29 19.50 -36.43
N ARG A 264 -19.88 19.93 -35.31
CA ARG A 264 -21.10 19.32 -34.75
C ARG A 264 -22.39 19.71 -35.47
N GLN A 265 -22.38 20.77 -36.28
CA GLN A 265 -23.54 21.21 -37.08
C GLN A 265 -23.53 20.60 -38.49
N GLU A 266 -22.36 20.11 -38.93
CA GLU A 266 -22.17 19.42 -40.22
C GLU A 266 -22.37 17.89 -40.13
N LEU A 267 -22.69 17.38 -38.94
CA LEU A 267 -22.98 15.98 -38.60
C LEU A 267 -24.47 15.84 -38.22
#